data_AF-A0A0R3N1V3-F1
#
_entry.id   AF-A0A0R3N1V3-F1
#
_cell.length_a   1.000
_cell.length_b   1.000
_cell.length_c   1.000
_cell.angle_alpha   90.00
_cell.angle_beta   90.00
_cell.angle_gamma   90.00
#
_symmetry.space_group_name_H-M   'P 1'
#
loop_
_entity.id
_entity.type
_entity.pdbx_description
1 polymer ?
#
loop_
_entity_poly.entity_id
_entity_poly.type
_entity_poly.pdbx_seq_one_letter_code
_entity_poly.pdbx_strand_id
1 'polypeptide(L)'
;MDLFSFIECAKQTRSSKALFDLLVSCASEEGFSEVAYGALTFAEPPRLLGYLPPTGTVNFPPDWCRRYFERNYRVIDPVVRRTPTLRGPFVWDELAKLEPGEKRVLDEAKEAGLKHGMSVPLLGAFGRLSVVSFASPFDDADPQYRMSHLKTLAWHFHLAFAEIARLSNSSCKRKDILSEREKDCLRWVAEGKSSWETGKILKVSDNTVNFHLKNVMRKLGTTNRTQAIVKAIRLNLIEF
;
A
#
# COMPACT_ATOMS: atom_id res chain seq x y z
N MET A 1 16.15 20.76 -6.84
CA MET A 1 16.12 20.61 -5.37
C MET A 1 16.85 19.33 -5.02
N ASP A 2 17.92 19.40 -4.21
CA ASP A 2 18.65 18.20 -3.82
C ASP A 2 17.83 17.27 -2.92
N LEU A 3 18.29 16.01 -2.80
CA LEU A 3 17.61 14.98 -2.03
C LEU A 3 17.44 15.36 -0.55
N PHE A 4 18.42 16.03 0.04
CA PHE A 4 18.36 16.43 1.45
C PHE A 4 17.24 17.44 1.69
N SER A 5 17.15 18.45 0.82
CA SER A 5 16.12 19.48 0.82
C SER A 5 14.73 18.86 0.63
N PHE A 6 14.60 17.90 -0.30
CA PHE A 6 13.36 17.15 -0.47
C PHE A 6 12.92 16.46 0.83
N ILE A 7 13.83 15.75 1.50
CA ILE A 7 13.52 15.02 2.74
C ILE A 7 13.05 15.98 3.84
N GLU A 8 13.71 17.12 4.01
CA GLU A 8 13.33 18.10 5.02
C GLU A 8 11.98 18.75 4.70
N CYS A 9 11.75 19.15 3.45
CA CYS A 9 10.45 19.69 3.03
C CYS A 9 9.32 18.65 3.19
N ALA A 10 9.57 17.39 2.85
CA ALA A 10 8.61 16.30 2.98
C ALA A 10 8.19 16.05 4.43
N LYS A 11 9.10 16.23 5.41
CA LYS A 11 8.77 16.11 6.85
C LYS A 11 7.94 17.28 7.38
N GLN A 12 8.15 18.47 6.82
CA GLN A 12 7.50 19.70 7.30
C GLN A 12 6.08 19.86 6.73
N THR A 13 5.84 19.40 5.50
CA THR A 13 4.51 19.50 4.90
C THR A 13 3.45 18.70 5.66
N ARG A 14 2.22 19.21 5.63
CA ARG A 14 1.03 18.58 6.20
C ARG A 14 -0.06 18.34 5.14
N SER A 15 0.21 18.71 3.89
CA SER A 15 -0.69 18.54 2.76
C SER A 15 -0.20 17.41 1.86
N SER A 16 -1.04 16.39 1.66
CA SER A 16 -0.75 15.27 0.77
C SER A 16 -0.56 15.73 -0.68
N LYS A 17 -1.34 16.72 -1.13
CA LYS A 17 -1.20 17.32 -2.46
C LYS A 17 0.15 18.02 -2.61
N ALA A 18 0.50 18.90 -1.67
CA ALA A 18 1.77 19.63 -1.75
C ALA A 18 2.99 18.68 -1.68
N LEU A 19 2.89 17.59 -0.89
CA LEU A 19 3.91 16.55 -0.86
C LEU A 19 4.04 15.83 -2.20
N PHE A 20 2.94 15.57 -2.89
CA PHE A 20 2.95 14.94 -4.21
C PHE A 20 3.50 15.87 -5.28
N ASP A 21 3.09 17.14 -5.28
CA ASP A 21 3.61 18.16 -6.20
C ASP A 21 5.14 18.33 -6.01
N LEU A 22 5.63 18.23 -4.77
CA LEU A 22 7.05 18.23 -4.45
C LEU A 22 7.78 17.01 -5.04
N LEU A 23 7.21 15.81 -4.91
CA LEU A 23 7.76 14.59 -5.51
C LEU A 23 7.84 14.71 -7.04
N VAL A 24 6.77 15.19 -7.67
CA VAL A 24 6.70 15.43 -9.13
C VAL A 24 7.79 16.40 -9.56
N SER A 25 7.96 17.51 -8.84
CA SER A 25 9.00 18.50 -9.13
C SER A 25 10.41 17.89 -9.09
N CYS A 26 10.76 17.17 -8.02
CA CYS A 26 12.06 16.51 -7.90
C CYS A 26 12.27 15.41 -8.95
N ALA A 27 11.25 14.62 -9.26
CA ALA A 27 11.35 13.59 -10.30
C ALA A 27 11.49 14.20 -11.70
N SER A 28 10.86 15.35 -11.95
CA SER A 28 10.96 16.10 -13.21
C SER A 28 12.38 16.58 -13.48
N GLU A 29 13.13 17.01 -12.45
CA GLU A 29 14.54 17.39 -12.57
C GLU A 29 15.43 16.23 -13.03
N GLU A 30 15.01 14.98 -12.80
CA GLU A 30 15.68 13.76 -13.25
C GLU A 30 15.16 13.25 -14.61
N GLY A 31 14.23 13.98 -15.24
CA GLY A 31 13.60 13.61 -16.52
C GLY A 31 12.32 12.77 -16.40
N PHE A 32 11.78 12.59 -15.20
CA PHE A 32 10.60 11.75 -14.92
C PHE A 32 9.44 12.58 -14.37
N SER A 33 8.78 13.34 -15.25
CA SER A 33 7.69 14.24 -14.87
C SER A 33 6.36 13.54 -14.60
N GLU A 34 6.18 12.32 -15.12
CA GLU A 34 4.93 11.58 -15.00
C GLU A 34 5.01 10.65 -13.79
N VAL A 35 4.25 10.93 -12.75
CA VAL A 35 4.31 10.22 -11.47
C VAL A 35 2.92 9.72 -11.07
N ALA A 36 2.87 8.50 -10.54
CA ALA A 36 1.68 7.96 -9.90
C ALA A 36 2.05 7.32 -8.57
N TYR A 37 1.21 7.50 -7.56
CA TYR A 37 1.29 6.80 -6.29
C TYR A 37 -0.05 6.16 -5.97
N GLY A 38 -0.03 4.89 -5.60
CA GLY A 38 -1.26 4.16 -5.26
C GLY A 38 -1.02 2.99 -4.32
N ALA A 39 -2.00 2.73 -3.46
CA ALA A 39 -2.07 1.50 -2.68
C ALA A 39 -2.52 0.34 -3.56
N LEU A 40 -1.78 -0.78 -3.56
CA LEU A 40 -2.10 -1.96 -4.35
C LEU A 40 -2.97 -2.97 -3.61
N THR A 41 -2.73 -3.13 -2.31
CA THR A 41 -3.45 -4.12 -1.49
C THR A 41 -4.58 -3.46 -0.69
N PHE A 42 -5.81 -3.61 -1.15
CA PHE A 42 -7.00 -3.64 -0.29
C PHE A 42 -7.37 -5.10 -0.06
N ALA A 43 -6.77 -5.73 0.95
CA ALA A 43 -7.18 -7.06 1.38
C ALA A 43 -8.44 -6.97 2.25
N GLU A 44 -9.48 -6.27 1.78
CA GLU A 44 -10.84 -6.40 2.29
C GLU A 44 -11.77 -6.78 1.13
N PRO A 45 -12.62 -7.80 1.28
CA PRO A 45 -13.74 -7.96 0.36
C PRO A 45 -14.66 -6.73 0.45
N PRO A 46 -15.47 -6.42 -0.59
CA PRO A 46 -16.16 -5.14 -0.80
C PRO A 46 -17.28 -4.78 0.22
N ARG A 47 -17.27 -5.34 1.43
CA ARG A 47 -18.41 -5.29 2.37
C ARG A 47 -18.29 -4.30 3.51
N LEU A 48 -17.22 -3.50 3.57
CA LEU A 48 -17.16 -2.34 4.48
C LEU A 48 -17.47 -1.06 3.69
N LEU A 49 -18.77 -0.76 3.60
CA LEU A 49 -19.25 0.59 3.31
C LEU A 49 -18.63 1.55 4.33
N GLY A 50 -17.70 2.39 3.90
CA GLY A 50 -17.24 3.54 4.69
C GLY A 50 -15.77 3.92 4.57
N TYR A 51 -14.91 3.05 4.04
CA TYR A 51 -13.49 3.41 3.81
C TYR A 51 -13.23 3.54 2.32
N LEU A 52 -13.38 4.76 1.80
CA LEU A 52 -12.74 5.12 0.55
C LEU A 52 -11.22 4.95 0.74
N PRO A 53 -10.51 4.22 -0.15
CA PRO A 53 -9.06 4.32 -0.26
C PRO A 53 -8.63 5.79 -0.25
N PRO A 54 -7.50 6.18 0.35
CA PRO A 54 -6.85 7.40 -0.11
C PRO A 54 -6.62 7.21 -1.61
N THR A 55 -7.35 8.01 -2.38
CA THR A 55 -7.28 8.15 -3.84
C THR A 55 -5.82 8.13 -4.25
N GLY A 56 -5.44 7.22 -5.15
CA GLY A 56 -4.12 7.28 -5.77
C GLY A 56 -3.91 8.70 -6.32
N THR A 57 -2.74 9.27 -6.11
CA THR A 57 -2.40 10.57 -6.67
C THR A 57 -1.59 10.34 -7.92
N VAL A 58 -1.97 10.98 -9.01
CA VAL A 58 -1.41 10.73 -10.33
C VAL A 58 -1.43 12.04 -11.11
N ASN A 59 -0.36 12.31 -11.85
CA ASN A 59 -0.30 13.41 -12.82
C ASN A 59 -0.04 12.93 -14.25
N PHE A 60 -0.16 11.62 -14.51
CA PHE A 60 -0.12 11.05 -15.86
C PHE A 60 -1.09 11.77 -16.81
N PRO A 61 -0.87 11.70 -18.13
CA PRO A 61 -1.72 12.34 -19.13
C PRO A 61 -3.22 12.03 -18.90
N PRO A 62 -4.10 13.05 -18.86
CA PRO A 62 -5.51 12.86 -18.51
C PRO A 62 -6.25 11.85 -19.41
N ASP A 63 -5.93 11.84 -20.71
CA ASP A 63 -6.53 10.92 -21.67
C ASP A 63 -6.09 9.47 -21.43
N TRP A 64 -4.85 9.27 -21.00
CA TRP A 64 -4.37 7.96 -20.55
C TRP A 64 -5.13 7.50 -19.31
N CYS A 65 -5.25 8.37 -18.29
CA CYS A 65 -5.95 8.04 -17.06
C CYS A 65 -7.40 7.62 -17.32
N ARG A 66 -8.11 8.35 -18.20
CA ARG A 66 -9.48 8.03 -18.61
C ARG A 66 -9.55 6.66 -19.29
N ARG A 67 -8.70 6.42 -20.28
CA ARG A 67 -8.64 5.15 -21.01
C ARG A 67 -8.32 3.97 -20.09
N TYR A 68 -7.35 4.15 -19.19
CA TYR A 68 -6.95 3.14 -18.21
C TYR A 68 -8.11 2.75 -17.30
N PHE A 69 -8.91 3.73 -16.86
CA PHE A 69 -10.10 3.50 -16.06
C PHE A 69 -11.22 2.81 -16.85
N GLU A 70 -11.60 3.36 -18.01
CA GLU A 70 -12.68 2.83 -18.86
C GLU A 70 -12.44 1.39 -19.30
N ARG A 71 -11.18 1.03 -19.59
CA ARG A 71 -10.79 -0.32 -20.00
C ARG A 71 -10.43 -1.25 -18.84
N ASN A 72 -10.58 -0.78 -17.60
CA ASN A 72 -10.27 -1.52 -16.38
C ASN A 72 -8.85 -2.14 -16.41
N TYR A 73 -7.88 -1.38 -16.93
CA TYR A 73 -6.51 -1.87 -17.11
C TYR A 73 -5.84 -2.28 -15.81
N ARG A 74 -6.30 -1.78 -14.66
CA ARG A 74 -5.83 -2.20 -13.34
C ARG A 74 -5.80 -3.72 -13.13
N VAL A 75 -6.72 -4.47 -13.73
CA VAL A 75 -6.79 -5.94 -13.57
C VAL A 75 -5.69 -6.66 -14.36
N ILE A 76 -5.30 -6.10 -15.50
CA ILE A 76 -4.37 -6.72 -16.46
C ILE A 76 -3.03 -5.97 -16.55
N ASP A 77 -2.86 -4.87 -15.83
CA ASP A 77 -1.63 -4.08 -15.83
C ASP A 77 -0.49 -4.90 -15.21
N PRO A 78 0.58 -5.19 -15.97
CA PRO A 78 1.68 -5.98 -15.48
C PRO A 78 2.45 -5.26 -14.35
N VAL A 79 2.52 -3.93 -14.34
CA VAL A 79 3.14 -3.18 -13.23
C VAL A 79 2.39 -3.47 -11.93
N VAL A 80 1.05 -3.39 -11.96
CA VAL A 80 0.19 -3.68 -10.80
C VAL A 80 0.30 -5.15 -10.38
N ARG A 81 0.23 -6.09 -11.33
CA ARG A 81 0.25 -7.53 -11.04
C ARG A 81 1.60 -8.03 -10.54
N ARG A 82 2.71 -7.47 -11.03
CA ARG A 82 4.07 -7.92 -10.71
C ARG A 82 4.62 -7.26 -9.45
N THR A 83 4.20 -6.03 -9.11
CA THR A 83 4.70 -5.32 -7.92
C THR A 83 4.69 -6.17 -6.63
N PRO A 84 3.63 -6.94 -6.28
CA PRO A 84 3.62 -7.78 -5.08
C PRO A 84 4.64 -8.93 -5.11
N THR A 85 5.12 -9.31 -6.30
CA THR A 85 6.06 -10.43 -6.48
C THR A 85 7.52 -9.98 -6.56
N LEU A 86 7.76 -8.68 -6.74
CA LEU A 86 9.09 -8.09 -6.93
C LEU A 86 9.59 -7.48 -5.61
N ARG A 87 10.89 -7.63 -5.33
CA ARG A 87 11.52 -7.22 -4.05
C ARG A 87 12.19 -5.84 -4.09
N GLY A 88 12.22 -5.18 -5.24
CA GLY A 88 12.89 -3.90 -5.44
C GLY A 88 12.31 -3.12 -6.62
N PRO A 89 12.84 -1.92 -6.89
CA PRO A 89 12.44 -1.16 -8.07
C PRO A 89 12.67 -1.95 -9.35
N PHE A 90 11.84 -1.72 -10.34
CA PHE A 90 11.93 -2.40 -11.63
C PHE A 90 11.55 -1.45 -12.77
N VAL A 91 12.20 -1.63 -13.91
CA VAL A 91 11.92 -0.91 -15.16
C VAL A 91 10.83 -1.64 -15.92
N TRP A 92 9.90 -0.91 -16.53
CA TRP A 92 8.75 -1.49 -17.23
C TRP A 92 9.17 -2.29 -18.47
N ASP A 93 10.20 -1.81 -19.19
CA ASP A 93 10.74 -2.44 -20.39
C ASP A 93 11.46 -3.77 -20.10
N GLU A 94 11.87 -4.00 -18.86
CA GLU A 94 12.54 -5.23 -18.42
C GLU A 94 11.54 -6.31 -17.98
N LEU A 95 10.23 -6.03 -18.00
CA LEU A 95 9.21 -7.01 -17.63
C LEU A 95 9.13 -8.13 -18.68
N ALA A 96 9.66 -9.30 -18.32
CA ALA A 96 9.65 -10.48 -19.19
C ALA A 96 8.32 -11.26 -19.13
N LYS A 97 8.04 -12.00 -20.21
CA LYS A 97 6.89 -12.93 -20.34
C LYS A 97 5.54 -12.24 -20.10
N LEU A 98 5.29 -11.19 -20.88
CA LEU A 98 4.02 -10.45 -20.88
C LEU A 98 2.97 -11.18 -21.72
N GLU A 99 1.77 -11.32 -21.17
CA GLU A 99 0.60 -11.75 -21.93
C GLU A 99 0.21 -10.68 -22.97
N PRO A 100 -0.51 -11.02 -24.05
CA PRO A 100 -0.90 -10.05 -25.09
C PRO A 100 -1.67 -8.83 -24.54
N GLY A 101 -2.51 -9.04 -23.52
CA GLY A 101 -3.21 -7.96 -22.83
C GLY A 101 -2.29 -7.08 -21.97
N GLU A 102 -1.31 -7.69 -21.29
CA GLU A 102 -0.31 -6.97 -20.49
C GLU A 102 0.57 -6.09 -21.38
N LYS A 103 1.02 -6.65 -22.52
CA LYS A 103 1.81 -5.92 -23.51
C LYS A 103 1.04 -4.72 -24.08
N ARG A 104 -0.24 -4.90 -24.42
CA ARG A 104 -1.10 -3.80 -24.90
C ARG A 104 -1.15 -2.63 -23.92
N VAL A 105 -1.24 -2.89 -22.61
CA VAL A 105 -1.27 -1.82 -21.62
C VAL A 105 0.01 -1.00 -21.67
N LEU A 106 1.18 -1.64 -21.75
CA LEU A 106 2.45 -0.93 -21.83
C LEU A 106 2.62 -0.19 -23.17
N ASP A 107 2.24 -0.82 -24.29
CA ASP A 107 2.33 -0.20 -25.61
C ASP A 107 1.44 1.06 -25.70
N GLU A 108 0.17 0.97 -25.25
CA GLU A 108 -0.73 2.14 -25.22
C GLU A 108 -0.27 3.21 -24.21
N ALA A 109 0.39 2.82 -23.11
CA ALA A 109 0.99 3.77 -22.17
C ALA A 109 2.12 4.56 -22.84
N LYS A 110 2.98 3.89 -23.61
CA LYS A 110 4.05 4.52 -24.39
C LYS A 110 3.51 5.50 -25.42
N GLU A 111 2.48 5.11 -26.17
CA GLU A 111 1.79 5.98 -27.13
C GLU A 111 1.21 7.23 -26.47
N ALA A 112 0.77 7.11 -25.22
CA ALA A 112 0.23 8.22 -24.45
C ALA A 112 1.31 9.12 -23.81
N GLY A 113 2.59 8.83 -24.01
CA GLY A 113 3.70 9.63 -23.47
C GLY A 113 4.33 9.07 -22.19
N LEU A 114 3.95 7.87 -21.74
CA LEU A 114 4.63 7.16 -20.64
C LEU A 114 5.68 6.20 -21.20
N LYS A 115 6.69 6.75 -21.89
CA LYS A 115 7.57 5.99 -22.80
C LYS A 115 8.53 5.06 -22.06
N HIS A 116 9.24 5.60 -21.09
CA HIS A 116 10.16 4.85 -20.23
C HIS A 116 9.80 5.09 -18.79
N GLY A 117 9.58 4.01 -18.05
CA GLY A 117 9.14 4.12 -16.67
C GLY A 117 9.72 3.04 -15.77
N MET A 118 9.70 3.34 -14.48
CA MET A 118 10.05 2.42 -13.42
C MET A 118 9.04 2.52 -12.28
N SER A 119 8.92 1.44 -11.52
CA SER A 119 8.06 1.41 -10.34
C SER A 119 8.84 0.94 -9.13
N VAL A 120 8.54 1.55 -7.99
CA VAL A 120 9.13 1.27 -6.69
C VAL A 120 8.06 0.63 -5.81
N PRO A 121 8.16 -0.68 -5.52
CA PRO A 121 7.34 -1.32 -4.50
C PRO A 121 7.66 -0.72 -3.12
N LEU A 122 6.63 -0.29 -2.41
CA LEU A 122 6.73 0.35 -1.10
C LEU A 122 5.97 -0.48 -0.07
N LEU A 123 6.71 -1.26 0.71
CA LEU A 123 6.16 -2.09 1.76
C LEU A 123 5.93 -1.24 3.02
N GLY A 124 4.65 -1.09 3.35
CA GLY A 124 4.20 -0.54 4.62
C GLY A 124 3.94 -1.62 5.66
N ALA A 125 3.55 -1.19 6.85
CA ALA A 125 3.24 -2.09 7.95
C ALA A 125 2.06 -3.04 7.62
N PHE A 126 2.05 -4.24 8.20
CA PHE A 126 1.00 -5.27 8.06
C PHE A 126 0.77 -5.77 6.63
N GLY A 127 1.85 -5.82 5.83
CA GLY A 127 1.80 -6.29 4.46
C GLY A 127 1.05 -5.35 3.51
N ARG A 128 0.84 -4.09 3.92
CA ARG A 128 0.34 -3.06 3.01
C ARG A 128 1.39 -2.80 1.95
N LEU A 129 0.97 -2.85 0.70
CA LEU A 129 1.83 -2.56 -0.43
C LEU A 129 1.29 -1.34 -1.16
N SER A 130 2.14 -0.32 -1.26
CA SER A 130 1.96 0.79 -2.18
C SER A 130 2.98 0.70 -3.30
N VAL A 131 2.76 1.48 -4.35
CA VAL A 131 3.71 1.65 -5.45
C VAL A 131 3.82 3.12 -5.79
N VAL A 132 5.04 3.60 -6.06
CA VAL A 132 5.26 4.82 -6.83
C VAL A 132 5.75 4.39 -8.21
N SER A 133 5.14 4.96 -9.25
CA SER A 133 5.52 4.79 -10.64
C SER A 133 6.02 6.13 -11.16
N PHE A 134 7.20 6.12 -11.79
CA PHE A 134 7.79 7.26 -12.48
C PHE A 134 7.89 6.93 -13.96
N ALA A 135 7.55 7.88 -14.81
CA ALA A 135 7.65 7.76 -16.25
C ALA A 135 8.17 9.05 -16.88
N SER A 136 8.85 8.88 -18.00
CA SER A 136 9.39 9.94 -18.80
C SER A 136 8.68 10.01 -20.16
N PRO A 137 8.39 11.21 -20.66
CA PRO A 137 7.91 11.42 -22.02
C PRO A 137 9.03 11.45 -23.07
N PHE A 138 10.30 11.49 -22.66
CA PHE A 138 11.45 11.57 -23.55
C PHE A 138 11.86 10.19 -24.07
N ASP A 139 12.27 10.10 -25.34
CA ASP A 139 12.62 8.84 -26.02
C ASP A 139 13.99 8.29 -25.60
N ASP A 140 14.86 9.12 -25.02
CA ASP A 140 16.22 8.78 -24.60
C ASP A 140 16.35 8.58 -23.08
N ALA A 141 15.23 8.62 -22.36
CA ALA A 141 15.22 8.46 -20.92
C ALA A 141 15.58 7.03 -20.50
N ASP A 142 16.54 6.90 -19.58
CA ASP A 142 16.92 5.63 -18.97
C ASP A 142 16.60 5.65 -17.45
N PRO A 143 15.52 4.99 -17.01
CA PRO A 143 15.18 4.90 -15.59
C PRO A 143 16.25 4.20 -14.76
N GLN A 144 17.05 3.31 -15.36
CA GLN A 144 18.05 2.52 -14.65
C GLN A 144 19.16 3.42 -14.07
N TYR A 145 19.59 4.44 -14.81
CA TYR A 145 20.62 5.39 -14.37
C TYR A 145 20.16 6.26 -13.19
N ARG A 146 18.85 6.52 -13.09
CA ARG A 146 18.24 7.33 -12.01
C ARG A 146 17.61 6.52 -10.90
N MET A 147 17.63 5.18 -11.00
CA MET A 147 16.88 4.28 -10.14
C MET A 147 17.12 4.51 -8.65
N SER A 148 18.39 4.68 -8.23
CA SER A 148 18.72 4.91 -6.81
C SER A 148 18.14 6.21 -6.28
N HIS A 149 18.14 7.27 -7.07
CA HIS A 149 17.61 8.56 -6.66
C HIS A 149 16.07 8.52 -6.60
N LEU A 150 15.41 8.06 -7.67
CA LEU A 150 13.95 7.92 -7.74
C LEU A 150 13.39 6.99 -6.65
N LYS A 151 14.09 5.88 -6.38
CA LYS A 151 13.78 4.98 -5.25
C LYS A 151 13.79 5.74 -3.93
N THR A 152 14.81 6.56 -3.70
CA THR A 152 14.97 7.27 -2.43
C THR A 152 13.88 8.33 -2.27
N LEU A 153 13.56 9.09 -3.33
CA LEU A 153 12.42 10.01 -3.36
C LEU A 153 11.10 9.30 -3.04
N ALA A 154 10.83 8.16 -3.68
CA ALA A 154 9.61 7.36 -3.46
C ALA A 154 9.47 6.90 -2.00
N TRP A 155 10.54 6.41 -1.37
CA TRP A 155 10.51 5.95 0.02
C TRP A 155 10.27 7.11 0.99
N HIS A 156 10.96 8.23 0.82
CA HIS A 156 10.76 9.39 1.70
C HIS A 156 9.37 10.02 1.51
N PHE A 157 8.88 10.08 0.28
CA PHE A 157 7.50 10.45 -0.01
C PHE A 157 6.51 9.52 0.71
N HIS A 158 6.69 8.19 0.60
CA HIS A 158 5.78 7.21 1.20
C HIS A 158 5.71 7.35 2.72
N LEU A 159 6.84 7.53 3.38
CA LEU A 159 6.92 7.72 4.83
C LEU A 159 6.23 9.02 5.27
N ALA A 160 6.50 10.13 4.58
CA ALA A 160 5.85 11.41 4.86
C ALA A 160 4.32 11.35 4.60
N PHE A 161 3.91 10.71 3.51
CA PHE A 161 2.50 10.51 3.18
C PHE A 161 1.78 9.67 4.23
N ALA A 162 2.41 8.58 4.68
CA ALA A 162 1.87 7.73 5.74
C ALA A 162 1.70 8.49 7.06
N GLU A 163 2.63 9.39 7.39
CA GLU A 163 2.56 10.24 8.58
C GLU A 163 1.41 11.26 8.48
N ILE A 164 1.28 11.95 7.34
CA ILE A 164 0.16 12.88 7.10
C ILE A 164 -1.18 12.14 7.20
N ALA A 165 -1.28 10.97 6.56
CA ALA A 165 -2.47 10.13 6.60
C ALA A 165 -2.76 9.59 8.01
N ARG A 166 -1.74 9.36 8.85
CA ARG A 166 -1.92 8.97 10.25
C ARG A 166 -2.50 10.13 11.06
N LEU A 167 -1.97 11.33 10.90
CA LEU A 167 -2.41 12.53 11.60
C LEU A 167 -3.83 12.96 11.19
N SER A 168 -4.19 12.83 9.92
CA SER A 168 -5.56 13.11 9.45
C SER A 168 -6.58 12.09 9.98
N ASN A 169 -6.15 10.84 10.21
CA ASN A 169 -6.97 9.77 10.76
C ASN A 169 -6.99 9.73 12.30
N SER A 170 -6.38 10.69 13.00
CA SER A 170 -6.32 10.73 14.48
C SER A 170 -7.70 10.78 15.15
N SER A 171 -8.77 11.14 14.43
CA SER A 171 -10.14 11.10 14.93
C SER A 171 -10.72 9.69 15.06
N CYS A 172 -10.11 8.67 14.43
CA CYS A 172 -10.42 7.26 14.69
C CYS A 172 -9.36 6.66 15.60
N LYS A 173 -9.62 6.69 16.92
CA LYS A 173 -8.85 5.98 17.94
C LYS A 173 -8.72 4.49 17.59
N ARG A 174 -7.67 4.09 16.87
CA ARG A 174 -7.33 2.66 16.66
C ARG A 174 -6.86 1.97 17.94
N LYS A 175 -6.57 2.74 19.00
CA LYS A 175 -5.94 2.21 20.22
C LYS A 175 -6.82 1.26 21.04
N ASP A 176 -8.15 1.26 20.88
CA ASP A 176 -9.03 0.53 21.81
C ASP A 176 -10.10 -0.36 21.13
N ILE A 177 -9.81 -0.93 19.94
CA ILE A 177 -10.77 -1.85 19.31
C ILE A 177 -10.94 -3.11 20.19
N LEU A 178 -9.83 -3.69 20.64
CA LEU A 178 -9.79 -4.88 21.48
C LEU A 178 -9.22 -4.57 22.85
N SER A 179 -9.78 -5.17 23.90
CA SER A 179 -9.20 -5.12 25.24
C SER A 179 -7.93 -5.97 25.33
N GLU A 180 -7.08 -5.72 26.33
CA GLU A 180 -5.87 -6.54 26.51
C GLU A 180 -6.19 -8.03 26.70
N ARG A 181 -7.27 -8.36 27.43
CA ARG A 181 -7.72 -9.76 27.58
C ARG A 181 -8.20 -10.38 26.28
N GLU A 182 -8.86 -9.60 25.42
CA GLU A 182 -9.24 -10.04 24.09
C GLU A 182 -8.02 -10.31 23.21
N LYS A 183 -7.00 -9.43 23.27
CA LYS A 183 -5.72 -9.63 22.56
C LYS A 183 -4.97 -10.85 23.07
N ASP A 184 -4.87 -11.03 24.38
CA ASP A 184 -4.20 -12.19 24.99
C ASP A 184 -4.84 -13.52 24.56
N CYS A 185 -6.17 -13.60 24.62
CA CYS A 185 -6.88 -14.80 24.15
C CYS A 185 -6.64 -15.02 22.65
N LEU A 186 -6.68 -13.96 21.85
CA LEU A 186 -6.52 -14.07 20.40
C LEU A 186 -5.09 -14.47 19.98
N ARG A 187 -4.05 -13.99 20.69
CA ARG A 187 -2.64 -14.36 20.47
C ARG A 187 -2.42 -15.85 20.68
N TRP A 188 -2.87 -16.40 21.81
CA TRP A 188 -2.69 -17.84 22.08
C TRP A 188 -3.43 -18.73 21.08
N VAL A 189 -4.63 -18.32 20.64
CA VAL A 189 -5.33 -19.06 19.57
C VAL A 189 -4.63 -18.89 18.22
N ALA A 190 -4.00 -17.76 17.94
CA ALA A 190 -3.17 -17.57 16.74
C ALA A 190 -1.95 -18.52 16.74
N GLU A 191 -1.36 -18.78 17.90
CA GLU A 191 -0.32 -19.80 18.14
C GLU A 191 -0.84 -21.25 18.11
N GLY A 192 -2.12 -21.46 17.75
CA GLY A 192 -2.73 -22.78 17.62
C GLY A 192 -3.22 -23.40 18.93
N LYS A 193 -3.29 -22.66 20.04
CA LYS A 193 -3.83 -23.17 21.31
C LYS A 193 -5.34 -23.29 21.27
N SER A 194 -5.86 -24.37 21.83
CA SER A 194 -7.29 -24.54 22.10
C SER A 194 -7.77 -23.56 23.17
N SER A 195 -9.09 -23.36 23.29
CA SER A 195 -9.68 -22.54 24.37
C SER A 195 -9.31 -23.08 25.76
N TRP A 196 -9.19 -24.41 25.90
CA TRP A 196 -8.81 -25.05 27.15
C TRP A 196 -7.35 -24.76 27.51
N GLU A 197 -6.41 -24.97 26.58
CA GLU A 197 -4.99 -24.66 26.79
C GLU A 197 -4.79 -23.16 27.06
N THR A 198 -5.48 -22.31 26.29
CA THR A 198 -5.45 -20.86 26.48
C THR A 198 -5.95 -20.47 27.88
N GLY A 199 -7.03 -21.12 28.35
CA GLY A 199 -7.55 -20.92 29.72
C GLY A 199 -6.54 -21.32 30.78
N LYS A 200 -5.83 -22.44 30.59
CA LYS A 200 -4.73 -22.86 31.48
C LYS A 200 -3.60 -21.84 31.52
N ILE A 201 -3.18 -21.33 30.36
CA ILE A 201 -2.09 -20.33 30.27
C ILE A 201 -2.50 -19.01 30.92
N LEU A 202 -3.70 -18.52 30.65
CA LEU A 202 -4.21 -17.23 31.13
C LEU A 202 -4.85 -17.28 32.53
N LYS A 203 -4.89 -18.47 33.15
CA LYS A 203 -5.52 -18.75 34.46
C LYS A 203 -7.00 -18.34 34.50
N VAL A 204 -7.76 -18.70 33.46
CA VAL A 204 -9.21 -18.49 33.34
C VAL A 204 -9.91 -19.75 32.81
N SER A 205 -11.24 -19.80 32.86
CA SER A 205 -11.99 -20.91 32.26
C SER A 205 -11.97 -20.86 30.72
N ASP A 206 -12.13 -22.01 30.08
CA ASP A 206 -12.31 -22.10 28.62
C ASP A 206 -13.56 -21.33 28.14
N ASN A 207 -14.62 -21.29 28.97
CA ASN A 207 -15.79 -20.44 28.75
C ASN A 207 -15.44 -18.95 28.72
N THR A 208 -14.57 -18.49 29.61
CA THR A 208 -14.08 -17.09 29.62
C THR A 208 -13.29 -16.78 28.36
N VAL A 209 -12.43 -17.70 27.90
CA VAL A 209 -11.71 -17.54 26.62
C VAL A 209 -12.69 -17.45 25.45
N ASN A 210 -13.67 -18.36 25.38
CA ASN A 210 -14.70 -18.37 24.34
C ASN A 210 -15.53 -17.07 24.33
N PHE A 211 -15.81 -16.50 25.50
CA PHE A 211 -16.47 -15.21 25.64
C PHE A 211 -15.65 -14.07 25.03
N HIS A 212 -14.36 -13.97 25.35
CA HIS A 212 -13.48 -12.96 24.77
C HIS A 212 -13.36 -13.10 23.25
N LEU A 213 -13.20 -14.32 22.72
CA LEU A 213 -13.12 -14.56 21.27
C LEU A 213 -14.42 -14.19 20.54
N LYS A 214 -15.60 -14.42 21.16
CA LYS A 214 -16.88 -13.94 20.61
C LYS A 214 -16.94 -12.42 20.52
N ASN A 215 -16.44 -11.72 21.55
CA ASN A 215 -16.39 -10.26 21.53
C ASN A 215 -15.42 -9.76 20.45
N VAL A 216 -14.25 -10.37 20.29
CA VAL A 216 -13.31 -10.08 19.19
C VAL A 216 -14.01 -10.23 17.84
N MET A 217 -14.67 -11.38 17.60
CA MET A 217 -15.35 -11.63 16.33
C MET A 217 -16.40 -10.57 16.02
N ARG A 218 -17.20 -10.18 17.02
CA ARG A 218 -18.19 -9.10 16.91
C ARG A 218 -17.54 -7.76 16.60
N LYS A 219 -16.50 -7.37 17.35
CA LYS A 219 -15.79 -6.09 17.20
C LYS A 219 -15.08 -5.97 15.85
N LEU A 220 -14.59 -7.09 15.31
CA LEU A 220 -13.91 -7.13 14.01
C LEU A 220 -14.85 -7.41 12.84
N GLY A 221 -16.14 -7.69 13.08
CA GLY A 221 -17.10 -8.05 12.03
C GLY A 221 -16.71 -9.33 11.29
N THR A 222 -16.27 -10.36 12.02
CA THR A 222 -15.82 -11.64 11.46
C THR A 222 -16.71 -12.79 11.92
N THR A 223 -16.78 -13.83 11.09
CA THR A 223 -17.72 -14.96 11.32
C THR A 223 -17.08 -16.16 12.02
N ASN A 224 -15.75 -16.22 12.05
CA ASN A 224 -15.01 -17.29 12.71
C ASN A 224 -13.67 -16.80 13.28
N ARG A 225 -13.08 -17.63 14.16
CA ARG A 225 -11.85 -17.31 14.89
C ARG A 225 -10.67 -17.08 13.95
N THR A 226 -10.53 -17.87 12.90
CA THR A 226 -9.45 -17.73 11.92
C THR A 226 -9.54 -16.41 11.17
N GLN A 227 -10.73 -16.01 10.73
CA GLN A 227 -10.96 -14.69 10.13
C GLN A 227 -10.64 -13.57 11.13
N ALA A 228 -11.03 -13.72 12.39
CA ALA A 228 -10.70 -12.75 13.44
C ALA A 228 -9.19 -12.61 13.64
N ILE A 229 -8.45 -13.72 13.66
CA ILE A 229 -6.98 -13.74 13.76
C ILE A 229 -6.36 -13.02 12.56
N VAL A 230 -6.70 -13.44 11.33
CA VAL A 230 -6.17 -12.83 10.10
C VAL A 230 -6.47 -11.33 10.04
N LYS A 231 -7.69 -10.92 10.41
CA LYS A 231 -8.07 -9.51 10.42
C LYS A 231 -7.35 -8.73 11.53
N ALA A 232 -7.20 -9.30 12.72
CA ALA A 232 -6.49 -8.67 13.82
C ALA A 232 -5.00 -8.44 13.50
N ILE A 233 -4.34 -9.41 12.84
CA ILE A 233 -2.96 -9.27 12.35
C ILE A 233 -2.87 -8.15 11.31
N ARG A 234 -3.76 -8.14 10.30
CA ARG A 234 -3.80 -7.09 9.26
C ARG A 234 -4.04 -5.68 9.80
N LEU A 235 -4.74 -5.58 10.93
CA LEU A 235 -5.06 -4.32 11.61
C LEU A 235 -4.04 -3.93 12.68
N ASN A 236 -2.98 -4.72 12.90
CA ASN A 236 -2.02 -4.55 13.98
C ASN A 236 -2.61 -4.57 15.40
N LEU A 237 -3.56 -5.47 15.65
CA LEU A 237 -4.15 -5.62 16.97
C LEU A 237 -3.44 -6.70 17.79
N ILE A 238 -2.75 -7.64 17.12
CA ILE A 238 -1.93 -8.71 17.70
C ILE A 238 -0.71 -9.00 16.80
N GLU A 239 0.34 -9.54 17.40
CA GLU A 239 1.62 -9.96 16.78
C GLU A 239 1.96 -11.39 17.27
N PHE A 240 2.84 -12.09 16.56
CA PHE A 240 3.39 -13.43 16.88
C PHE A 240 4.91 -13.36 16.96
#